data_AF-A0A1V6BSP9-F1
#
_entry.id   AF-A0A1V6BSP9-F1
#
_cell.length_a   1.000
_cell.length_b   1.000
_cell.length_c   1.000
_cell.angle_alpha   90.00
_cell.angle_beta   90.00
_cell.angle_gamma   90.00
#
_symmetry.space_group_name_H-M   'P 1'
#
loop_
_entity.id
_entity.type
_entity.pdbx_description
1 polymer ?
#
loop_
_entity_poly.entity_id
_entity_poly.type
_entity_poly.pdbx_seq_one_letter_code
_entity_poly.pdbx_strand_id
1 'polypeptide(L)'
;MSVVTMKSLLESGVHFGHQTRRWDPKMSRFIFSERNGIHIIDLQKTIVEIKKAYDVIRKVVLANKPVLFVGTKKQARAAVQREAEKCGQFYVNNRWLGGMLTNFTTIKKSITRLKKIEKMEVDGTFDSITKKEKIVILKEKEKLEKNLGGIKDMTQLPGALFIIDSKKEAIAVAEAKTLGIPVVAVVDTNCNPDVVDYPIPGNDDAIRAINLFCSIISNACSEADNEVGISIITDEEEAEDISEKIIESVDAVTKDKEAIAEITGDDEKVSDSSKVKSVKKEVSSSPKNAVNSVKEETEKVEKKSKKVEAAKEDVVEEKGVEAKDAEKADKKKETNKETSKETKKEIKKEAKKEAGGNAMTISADQVKQLRDVTGAGMMECKRALTEAGGDFDGAVKILKEKGLADAKKRADRETKEGGVFIKDNGDKVAMILLGCETDFVSGNDIFKASKEKILDKVLSSKNEELDFYKDDIQEVISQTKENVELKRVKYIDVAENQYVSTYIHGANKIGVLSLFEIDKPELKTDEQFKEFALNICLHVAANSPFYTRKEEVPESEIAEQKSIFDKQMKESDKPAEVVENIVKGKIAKYLSEICLLDQKFVKDDKITVEKYIADTEKALGAKIEVKTFYRFTIGA
;
A
#
# COMPACT_ATOMS: atom_id res chain seq x y z
N MET A 1 19.40 -26.28 14.27
CA MET A 1 20.08 -25.11 13.66
C MET A 1 19.54 -23.82 14.26
N SER A 2 20.29 -22.71 14.26
CA SER A 2 19.74 -21.41 14.69
C SER A 2 18.79 -20.88 13.61
N VAL A 3 17.49 -20.81 13.91
CA VAL A 3 16.43 -20.33 12.98
C VAL A 3 16.74 -18.96 12.38
N VAL A 4 17.29 -18.05 13.19
CA VAL A 4 17.72 -16.71 12.75
C VAL A 4 18.85 -16.21 13.65
N THR A 5 19.75 -15.40 13.08
CA THR A 5 20.84 -14.75 13.83
C THR A 5 20.48 -13.30 14.19
N MET A 6 20.99 -12.81 15.32
CA MET A 6 20.83 -11.41 15.73
C MET A 6 21.33 -10.43 14.65
N LYS A 7 22.44 -10.79 13.99
CA LYS A 7 23.02 -10.01 12.89
C LYS A 7 22.02 -9.83 11.74
N SER A 8 21.36 -10.92 11.31
CA SER A 8 20.36 -10.88 10.24
C SER A 8 19.15 -10.00 10.59
N LEU A 9 18.67 -10.07 11.84
CA LEU A 9 17.57 -9.21 12.32
C LEU A 9 17.96 -7.73 12.34
N LEU A 10 19.19 -7.43 12.74
CA LEU A 10 19.72 -6.07 12.78
C LEU A 10 19.87 -5.49 11.36
N GLU A 11 20.52 -6.23 10.44
CA GLU A 11 20.76 -5.83 9.05
C GLU A 11 19.46 -5.67 8.24
N SER A 12 18.44 -6.46 8.59
CA SER A 12 17.12 -6.40 7.95
C SER A 12 16.23 -5.28 8.50
N GLY A 13 16.68 -4.59 9.57
CA GLY A 13 15.95 -3.45 10.15
C GLY A 13 14.76 -3.85 11.04
N VAL A 14 14.75 -5.07 11.58
CA VAL A 14 13.64 -5.58 12.41
C VAL A 14 13.46 -4.80 13.71
N HIS A 15 14.53 -4.21 14.24
CA HIS A 15 14.55 -3.48 15.50
C HIS A 15 13.88 -2.11 15.46
N PHE A 16 13.60 -1.57 14.27
CA PHE A 16 12.94 -0.28 14.15
C PHE A 16 11.43 -0.45 14.34
N GLY A 17 10.90 0.11 15.43
CA GLY A 17 9.46 0.23 15.63
C GLY A 17 8.91 1.55 15.08
N HIS A 18 7.72 1.91 15.54
CA HIS A 18 7.08 3.19 15.24
C HIS A 18 7.55 4.33 16.14
N GLN A 19 7.14 5.56 15.79
CA GLN A 19 7.36 6.75 16.61
C GLN A 19 6.73 6.61 18.01
N THR A 20 7.35 7.21 19.02
CA THR A 20 6.92 7.11 20.43
C THR A 20 5.50 7.62 20.73
N ARG A 21 4.93 8.41 19.82
CA ARG A 21 3.54 8.87 19.88
C ARG A 21 2.53 7.84 19.40
N ARG A 22 2.95 6.90 18.55
CA ARG A 22 2.11 5.89 17.89
C ARG A 22 2.54 4.50 18.34
N TRP A 23 2.32 4.22 19.62
CA TRP A 23 2.62 2.92 20.23
C TRP A 23 1.45 2.41 21.07
N ASP A 24 1.38 1.10 21.23
CA ASP A 24 0.47 0.43 22.15
C ASP A 24 1.21 0.15 23.47
N PRO A 25 0.69 0.59 24.64
CA PRO A 25 1.35 0.38 25.93
C PRO A 25 1.68 -1.08 26.25
N LYS A 26 0.94 -2.05 25.69
CA LYS A 26 1.17 -3.48 25.91
C LYS A 26 2.42 -4.00 25.20
N MET A 27 2.93 -3.25 24.22
CA MET A 27 4.21 -3.52 23.56
C MET A 27 5.42 -3.15 24.43
N SER A 28 5.23 -2.48 25.57
CA SER A 28 6.31 -2.12 26.51
C SER A 28 7.23 -3.29 26.85
N ARG A 29 6.68 -4.51 26.97
CA ARG A 29 7.47 -5.73 27.28
C ARG A 29 8.46 -6.12 26.17
N PHE A 30 8.21 -5.70 24.93
CA PHE A 30 9.03 -6.00 23.75
C PHE A 30 9.88 -4.81 23.28
N ILE A 31 9.76 -3.65 23.91
CA ILE A 31 10.55 -2.46 23.60
C ILE A 31 11.82 -2.47 24.46
N PHE A 32 12.98 -2.25 23.83
CA PHE A 32 14.27 -2.13 24.48
C PHE A 32 14.53 -0.70 24.95
N SER A 33 14.37 0.28 24.05
CA SER A 33 14.61 1.69 24.33
C SER A 33 13.91 2.58 23.30
N GLU A 34 14.07 3.90 23.42
CA GLU A 34 13.72 4.86 22.37
C GLU A 34 14.99 5.57 21.87
N ARG A 35 15.06 5.85 20.57
CA ARG A 35 16.16 6.61 19.95
C ARG A 35 15.59 7.52 18.88
N ASN A 36 15.92 8.81 18.94
CA ASN A 36 15.44 9.83 17.99
C ASN A 36 13.90 9.84 17.83
N GLY A 37 13.16 9.56 18.91
CA GLY A 37 11.70 9.52 18.89
C GLY A 37 11.08 8.27 18.24
N ILE A 38 11.88 7.23 17.96
CA ILE A 38 11.44 5.93 17.45
C ILE A 38 11.68 4.86 18.53
N HIS A 39 10.70 3.98 18.74
CA HIS A 39 10.89 2.84 19.64
C HIS A 39 11.80 1.79 18.99
N ILE A 40 12.71 1.25 19.79
CA ILE A 40 13.61 0.17 19.39
C ILE A 40 13.10 -1.12 20.01
N ILE A 41 12.79 -2.09 19.15
CA ILE A 41 12.31 -3.42 19.55
C ILE A 41 13.48 -4.26 20.06
N ASP A 42 13.23 -4.97 21.16
CA ASP A 42 14.18 -5.89 21.78
C ASP A 42 14.34 -7.17 20.94
N LEU A 43 15.37 -7.19 20.11
CA LEU A 43 15.64 -8.32 19.21
C LEU A 43 15.93 -9.63 19.95
N GLN A 44 16.39 -9.59 21.20
CA GLN A 44 16.59 -10.84 21.95
C GLN A 44 15.26 -11.54 22.21
N LYS A 45 14.22 -10.76 22.54
CA LYS A 45 12.85 -11.26 22.68
C LYS A 45 12.28 -11.68 21.33
N THR A 46 12.55 -10.92 20.27
CA THR A 46 12.15 -11.31 18.91
C THR A 46 12.70 -12.68 18.53
N ILE A 47 13.97 -12.99 18.81
CA ILE A 47 14.55 -14.31 18.52
C ILE A 47 13.81 -15.43 19.26
N VAL A 48 13.44 -15.21 20.51
CA VAL A 48 12.71 -16.20 21.32
C VAL A 48 11.31 -16.45 20.74
N GLU A 49 10.58 -15.38 20.40
CA GLU A 49 9.24 -15.51 19.84
C GLU A 49 9.24 -16.09 18.41
N ILE A 50 10.24 -15.75 17.58
CA ILE A 50 10.42 -16.38 16.25
C ILE A 50 10.58 -17.90 16.39
N LYS A 51 11.34 -18.39 17.38
CA LYS A 51 11.51 -19.83 17.59
C LYS A 51 10.19 -20.51 17.94
N LYS A 52 9.41 -19.93 18.85
CA LYS A 52 8.09 -20.46 19.20
C LYS A 52 7.15 -20.49 17.99
N ALA A 53 7.12 -19.41 17.22
CA ALA A 53 6.35 -19.33 15.99
C ALA A 53 6.78 -20.39 14.97
N TYR A 54 8.08 -20.57 14.77
CA TYR A 54 8.66 -21.56 13.88
C TYR A 54 8.22 -22.98 14.28
N ASP A 55 8.33 -23.34 15.57
CA ASP A 55 7.95 -24.67 16.07
C ASP A 55 6.45 -24.97 15.88
N VAL A 56 5.59 -23.96 16.07
CA VAL A 56 4.14 -24.10 15.89
C VAL A 56 3.77 -24.34 14.44
N ILE A 57 4.35 -23.55 13.52
CA ILE A 57 4.12 -23.73 12.08
C ILE A 57 4.58 -25.12 11.64
N ARG A 58 5.74 -25.56 12.11
CA ARG A 58 6.26 -26.89 11.83
C ARG A 58 5.31 -27.99 12.28
N LYS A 59 4.77 -27.91 13.50
CA LYS A 59 3.77 -28.85 14.02
C LYS A 59 2.48 -28.89 13.20
N VAL A 60 2.05 -27.75 12.66
CA VAL A 60 0.84 -27.66 11.84
C VAL A 60 1.03 -28.35 10.50
N VAL A 61 2.19 -28.15 9.86
CA VAL A 61 2.53 -28.79 8.59
C VAL A 61 2.74 -30.29 8.78
N LEU A 62 3.44 -30.73 9.84
CA LEU A 62 3.56 -32.15 10.20
C LEU A 62 2.20 -32.82 10.44
N ALA A 63 1.19 -32.07 10.89
CA ALA A 63 -0.18 -32.55 11.04
C ALA A 63 -0.99 -32.53 9.73
N ASN A 64 -0.34 -32.34 8.58
CA ASN A 64 -0.95 -32.24 7.24
C ASN A 64 -2.05 -31.18 7.13
N LYS A 65 -1.90 -30.07 7.87
CA LYS A 65 -2.81 -28.92 7.78
C LYS A 65 -2.13 -27.76 7.07
N PRO A 66 -2.83 -27.07 6.16
CA PRO A 66 -2.22 -25.98 5.41
C PRO A 66 -2.01 -24.74 6.28
N VAL A 67 -1.00 -23.96 5.93
CA VAL A 67 -0.68 -22.67 6.53
C VAL A 67 -1.12 -21.56 5.58
N LEU A 68 -1.81 -20.54 6.09
CA LEU A 68 -2.26 -19.40 5.30
C LEU A 68 -1.41 -18.17 5.60
N PHE A 69 -0.68 -17.68 4.59
CA PHE A 69 0.10 -16.45 4.68
C PHE A 69 -0.78 -15.24 4.35
N VAL A 70 -0.81 -14.24 5.22
CA VAL A 70 -1.68 -13.06 5.08
C VAL A 70 -0.85 -11.79 5.19
N GLY A 71 -0.98 -10.92 4.20
CA GLY A 71 -0.39 -9.58 4.26
C GLY A 71 -0.87 -8.71 3.11
N THR A 72 -1.90 -7.88 3.37
CA THR A 72 -2.49 -7.00 2.35
C THR A 72 -1.79 -5.65 2.23
N LYS A 73 -0.86 -5.37 3.14
CA LYS A 73 0.00 -4.17 3.17
C LYS A 73 0.88 -4.13 1.92
N LYS A 74 1.03 -2.95 1.30
CA LYS A 74 1.73 -2.77 0.01
C LYS A 74 3.14 -3.37 0.02
N GLN A 75 3.85 -3.19 1.13
CA GLN A 75 5.22 -3.68 1.35
C GLN A 75 5.29 -5.21 1.51
N ALA A 76 4.21 -5.85 1.96
CA ALA A 76 4.16 -7.28 2.25
C ALA A 76 3.67 -8.13 1.06
N ARG A 77 2.86 -7.56 0.15
CA ARG A 77 2.11 -8.35 -0.86
C ARG A 77 2.97 -9.30 -1.68
N ALA A 78 4.10 -8.80 -2.17
CA ALA A 78 5.02 -9.55 -3.03
C ALA A 78 5.81 -10.60 -2.24
N ALA A 79 6.20 -10.30 -1.00
CA ALA A 79 6.92 -11.21 -0.14
C ALA A 79 6.05 -12.39 0.30
N VAL A 80 4.82 -12.10 0.73
CA VAL A 80 3.82 -13.09 1.16
C VAL A 80 3.50 -14.07 0.03
N GLN A 81 3.22 -13.56 -1.18
CA GLN A 81 2.92 -14.42 -2.33
C GLN A 81 4.10 -15.32 -2.69
N ARG A 82 5.28 -14.72 -2.90
CA ARG A 82 6.47 -15.45 -3.35
C ARG A 82 6.88 -16.57 -2.40
N GLU A 83 6.92 -16.28 -1.09
CA GLU A 83 7.39 -17.26 -0.10
C GLU A 83 6.34 -18.34 0.19
N ALA A 84 5.04 -18.03 0.07
CA ALA A 84 3.98 -19.03 0.19
C ALA A 84 3.97 -19.98 -1.02
N GLU A 85 4.06 -19.44 -2.24
CA GLU A 85 4.18 -20.23 -3.47
C GLU A 85 5.42 -21.14 -3.45
N LYS A 86 6.54 -20.61 -2.94
CA LYS A 86 7.81 -21.35 -2.81
C LYS A 86 7.69 -22.58 -1.89
N CYS A 87 6.91 -22.51 -0.82
CA CYS A 87 6.69 -23.63 0.10
C CYS A 87 5.37 -24.38 -0.13
N GLY A 88 4.69 -24.14 -1.26
CA GLY A 88 3.45 -24.83 -1.61
C GLY A 88 2.25 -24.49 -0.71
N GLN A 89 2.31 -23.37 0.02
CA GLN A 89 1.27 -22.93 0.95
C GLN A 89 0.38 -21.84 0.35
N PHE A 90 -0.75 -21.56 1.01
CA PHE A 90 -1.74 -20.61 0.53
C PHE A 90 -1.46 -19.19 0.98
N TYR A 91 -2.00 -18.20 0.25
CA TYR A 91 -1.80 -16.79 0.61
C TYR A 91 -3.00 -15.88 0.32
N VAL A 92 -3.05 -14.75 1.06
CA VAL A 92 -3.92 -13.59 0.79
C VAL A 92 -3.08 -12.33 0.87
N ASN A 93 -2.85 -11.69 -0.28
CA ASN A 93 -1.95 -10.54 -0.39
C ASN A 93 -2.60 -9.23 -0.87
N ASN A 94 -3.85 -9.24 -1.35
CA ASN A 94 -4.52 -8.03 -1.83
C ASN A 94 -5.53 -7.46 -0.84
N ARG A 95 -6.54 -8.25 -0.46
CA ARG A 95 -7.59 -7.83 0.46
C ARG A 95 -8.18 -9.04 1.18
N TRP A 96 -8.29 -8.95 2.49
CA TRP A 96 -9.11 -9.87 3.28
C TRP A 96 -10.60 -9.56 3.08
N LEU A 97 -11.37 -10.55 2.61
CA LEU A 97 -12.82 -10.45 2.53
C LEU A 97 -13.40 -10.96 3.85
N GLY A 98 -14.25 -10.18 4.51
CA GLY A 98 -14.91 -10.64 5.74
C GLY A 98 -15.72 -11.91 5.48
N GLY A 99 -15.63 -12.86 6.39
CA GLY A 99 -16.18 -14.21 6.23
C GLY A 99 -15.27 -15.17 5.47
N MET A 100 -13.99 -14.82 5.27
CA MET A 100 -13.03 -15.67 4.57
C MET A 100 -12.87 -17.05 5.23
N LEU A 101 -12.85 -17.08 6.57
CA LEU A 101 -12.77 -18.32 7.35
C LEU A 101 -14.14 -18.68 7.93
N THR A 102 -14.87 -17.71 8.50
CA THR A 102 -16.13 -17.98 9.20
C THR A 102 -17.30 -18.29 8.27
N ASN A 103 -17.25 -17.86 7.00
CA ASN A 103 -18.24 -18.16 5.96
C ASN A 103 -17.56 -18.79 4.72
N PHE A 104 -16.69 -19.77 4.97
CA PHE A 104 -15.92 -20.43 3.92
C PHE A 104 -16.79 -21.06 2.81
N THR A 105 -18.01 -21.49 3.15
CA THR A 105 -18.98 -22.01 2.16
C THR A 105 -19.30 -20.99 1.05
N THR A 106 -19.39 -19.71 1.40
CA THR A 106 -19.67 -18.65 0.41
C THR A 106 -18.42 -18.34 -0.41
N ILE A 107 -17.26 -18.31 0.23
CA ILE A 107 -15.97 -18.14 -0.46
C ILE A 107 -15.72 -19.27 -1.46
N LYS A 108 -16.03 -20.52 -1.08
CA LYS A 108 -15.92 -21.69 -1.95
C LYS A 108 -16.82 -21.57 -3.19
N LYS A 109 -17.99 -20.93 -3.10
CA LYS A 109 -18.83 -20.62 -4.28
C LYS A 109 -18.13 -19.64 -5.22
N SER A 110 -17.50 -18.58 -4.68
CA SER A 110 -16.73 -17.62 -5.47
C SER A 110 -15.50 -18.24 -6.12
N ILE A 111 -14.80 -19.16 -5.42
CA ILE A 111 -13.69 -19.95 -5.98
C ILE A 111 -14.19 -20.90 -7.08
N THR A 112 -15.34 -21.55 -6.88
CA THR A 112 -15.97 -22.40 -7.91
C THR A 112 -16.34 -21.59 -9.15
N ARG A 113 -16.83 -20.35 -8.96
CA ARG A 113 -17.10 -19.40 -10.04
C ARG A 113 -15.82 -19.06 -10.80
N LEU A 114 -14.73 -18.76 -10.10
CA LEU A 114 -13.41 -18.51 -10.70
C LEU A 114 -12.95 -19.71 -11.55
N LYS A 115 -12.94 -20.92 -10.99
CA LYS A 115 -12.57 -22.16 -11.72
C LYS A 115 -13.46 -22.42 -12.94
N LYS A 116 -14.75 -22.10 -12.84
CA LYS A 116 -15.68 -22.20 -13.98
C LYS A 116 -15.31 -21.21 -15.10
N ILE A 117 -14.93 -19.99 -14.75
CA ILE A 117 -14.51 -18.97 -15.72
C ILE A 117 -13.19 -19.38 -16.40
N GLU A 118 -12.22 -19.89 -15.64
CA GLU A 118 -10.96 -20.44 -16.19
C GLU A 118 -11.23 -21.60 -17.16
N LYS A 119 -12.15 -22.50 -16.80
CA LYS A 119 -12.55 -23.61 -17.67
C LYS A 119 -13.21 -23.10 -18.97
N MET A 120 -14.09 -22.10 -18.90
CA MET A 120 -14.70 -21.50 -20.10
C MET A 120 -13.68 -20.89 -21.07
N GLU A 121 -12.58 -20.38 -20.54
CA GLU A 121 -11.48 -19.81 -21.33
C GLU A 121 -10.68 -20.89 -22.05
N VAL A 122 -10.44 -22.02 -21.40
CA VAL A 122 -9.75 -23.19 -22.00
C VAL A 122 -10.63 -23.92 -23.00
N ASP A 123 -11.91 -24.11 -22.67
CA ASP A 123 -12.88 -24.86 -23.50
C ASP A 123 -13.37 -24.05 -24.73
N GLY A 124 -12.85 -22.85 -24.98
CA GLY A 124 -13.23 -22.00 -26.12
C GLY A 124 -14.67 -21.44 -26.05
N THR A 125 -15.35 -21.56 -24.91
CA THR A 125 -16.73 -21.08 -24.74
C THR A 125 -16.83 -19.56 -24.92
N PHE A 126 -15.74 -18.83 -24.67
CA PHE A 126 -15.66 -17.38 -24.89
C PHE A 126 -15.84 -16.95 -26.35
N ASP A 127 -15.73 -17.86 -27.31
CA ASP A 127 -15.93 -17.55 -28.73
C ASP A 127 -17.41 -17.59 -29.12
N SER A 128 -18.25 -18.24 -28.30
CA SER A 128 -19.70 -18.29 -28.46
C SER A 128 -20.45 -17.14 -27.80
N ILE A 129 -19.73 -16.29 -27.06
CA ILE A 129 -20.30 -15.22 -26.22
C ILE A 129 -19.99 -13.85 -26.85
N THR A 130 -20.86 -12.86 -26.64
CA THR A 130 -20.66 -11.52 -27.21
C THR A 130 -19.43 -10.82 -26.61
N LYS A 131 -18.77 -9.93 -27.37
CA LYS A 131 -17.60 -9.18 -26.90
C LYS A 131 -17.87 -8.42 -25.59
N LYS A 132 -19.08 -7.90 -25.40
CA LYS A 132 -19.48 -7.18 -24.18
C LYS A 132 -19.51 -8.11 -22.97
N GLU A 133 -20.14 -9.27 -23.09
CA GLU A 133 -20.22 -10.28 -22.02
C GLU A 133 -18.83 -10.86 -21.72
N LYS A 134 -18.00 -11.08 -22.73
CA LYS A 134 -16.59 -11.52 -22.56
C LYS A 134 -15.80 -10.52 -21.70
N ILE A 135 -15.94 -9.21 -21.93
CA ILE A 135 -15.26 -8.18 -21.12
C ILE A 135 -15.75 -8.20 -19.67
N VAL A 136 -17.06 -8.37 -19.43
CA VAL A 136 -17.61 -8.44 -18.07
C VAL A 136 -17.07 -9.66 -17.33
N ILE A 137 -17.05 -10.83 -17.98
CA ILE A 137 -16.53 -12.07 -17.40
C ILE A 137 -15.02 -11.96 -17.13
N LEU A 138 -14.25 -11.34 -18.02
CA LEU A 138 -12.80 -11.13 -17.82
C LEU A 138 -12.52 -10.18 -16.64
N LYS A 139 -13.28 -9.10 -16.49
CA LYS A 139 -13.19 -8.21 -15.31
C LYS A 139 -13.56 -8.93 -14.02
N GLU A 140 -14.58 -9.80 -14.06
CA GLU A 140 -14.96 -10.65 -12.94
C GLU A 140 -13.81 -11.61 -12.58
N LYS A 141 -13.23 -12.28 -13.58
CA LYS A 141 -12.06 -13.17 -13.42
C LYS A 141 -10.90 -12.44 -12.76
N GLU A 142 -10.49 -11.30 -13.31
CA GLU A 142 -9.37 -10.51 -12.79
C GLU A 142 -9.58 -10.13 -11.32
N LYS A 143 -10.79 -9.70 -10.97
CA LYS A 143 -11.14 -9.34 -9.59
C LYS A 143 -11.13 -10.56 -8.66
N LEU A 144 -11.62 -11.71 -9.11
CA LEU A 144 -11.62 -12.95 -8.33
C LEU A 144 -10.21 -13.50 -8.18
N GLU A 145 -9.43 -13.59 -9.25
CA GLU A 145 -8.04 -14.07 -9.23
C GLU A 145 -7.17 -13.22 -8.30
N LYS A 146 -7.32 -11.89 -8.38
CA LYS A 146 -6.56 -10.96 -7.54
C LYS A 146 -6.81 -11.15 -6.04
N ASN A 147 -8.02 -11.54 -5.64
CA ASN A 147 -8.37 -11.65 -4.21
C ASN A 147 -8.41 -13.08 -3.68
N LEU A 148 -8.72 -14.07 -4.53
CA LEU A 148 -8.96 -15.47 -4.16
C LEU A 148 -7.96 -16.43 -4.81
N GLY A 149 -7.10 -15.98 -5.73
CA GLY A 149 -6.15 -16.84 -6.44
C GLY A 149 -5.24 -17.64 -5.49
N GLY A 150 -4.73 -17.00 -4.44
CA GLY A 150 -3.85 -17.65 -3.46
C GLY A 150 -4.53 -18.66 -2.53
N ILE A 151 -5.86 -18.78 -2.55
CA ILE A 151 -6.63 -19.77 -1.79
C ILE A 151 -7.48 -20.67 -2.69
N LYS A 152 -7.31 -20.60 -4.02
CA LYS A 152 -8.20 -21.27 -4.99
C LYS A 152 -8.18 -22.79 -4.89
N ASP A 153 -7.03 -23.34 -4.47
CA ASP A 153 -6.81 -24.78 -4.32
C ASP A 153 -6.92 -25.27 -2.88
N MET A 154 -7.31 -24.37 -1.97
CA MET A 154 -7.52 -24.71 -0.57
C MET A 154 -8.84 -25.48 -0.40
N THR A 155 -8.76 -26.74 0.02
CA THR A 155 -9.91 -27.65 0.18
C THR A 155 -10.53 -27.58 1.58
N GLN A 156 -9.70 -27.35 2.59
CA GLN A 156 -10.04 -27.29 4.02
C GLN A 156 -9.52 -26.00 4.65
N LEU A 157 -10.01 -25.66 5.84
CA LEU A 157 -9.53 -24.48 6.58
C LEU A 157 -8.05 -24.63 6.96
N PRO A 158 -7.29 -23.52 7.05
CA PRO A 158 -5.90 -23.55 7.46
C PRO A 158 -5.75 -23.98 8.93
N GLY A 159 -4.68 -24.71 9.22
CA GLY A 159 -4.30 -25.10 10.57
C GLY A 159 -3.59 -23.99 11.35
N ALA A 160 -3.04 -22.99 10.66
CA ALA A 160 -2.49 -21.77 11.25
C ALA A 160 -2.51 -20.62 10.26
N LEU A 161 -2.54 -19.39 10.79
CA LEU A 161 -2.33 -18.17 10.01
C LEU A 161 -0.97 -17.58 10.35
N PHE A 162 -0.25 -17.14 9.31
CA PHE A 162 0.90 -16.27 9.44
C PHE A 162 0.57 -14.88 8.89
N ILE A 163 0.60 -13.86 9.74
CA ILE A 163 0.10 -12.51 9.42
C ILE A 163 1.23 -11.47 9.50
N ILE A 164 1.36 -10.64 8.48
CA ILE A 164 2.16 -9.41 8.52
C ILE A 164 1.22 -8.24 8.86
N ASP A 165 1.48 -7.57 9.99
CA ASP A 165 0.68 -6.46 10.54
C ASP A 165 -0.70 -6.90 11.09
N SER A 166 -0.72 -7.28 12.37
CA SER A 166 -1.94 -7.69 13.09
C SER A 166 -3.02 -6.59 13.19
N LYS A 167 -2.64 -5.32 13.08
CA LYS A 167 -3.57 -4.19 13.14
C LYS A 167 -4.26 -3.97 11.80
N LYS A 168 -3.52 -4.12 10.70
CA LYS A 168 -4.08 -4.05 9.35
C LYS A 168 -5.02 -5.21 9.06
N GLU A 169 -4.68 -6.41 9.53
CA GLU A 169 -5.45 -7.64 9.33
C GLU A 169 -6.32 -8.03 10.54
N ALA A 170 -6.84 -7.04 11.27
CA ALA A 170 -7.61 -7.30 12.49
C ALA A 170 -8.84 -8.22 12.28
N ILE A 171 -9.45 -8.17 11.09
CA ILE A 171 -10.59 -9.06 10.74
C ILE A 171 -10.12 -10.51 10.62
N ALA A 172 -8.97 -10.75 9.99
CA ALA A 172 -8.40 -12.10 9.86
C ALA A 172 -8.08 -12.69 11.23
N VAL A 173 -7.48 -11.88 12.12
CA VAL A 173 -7.20 -12.26 13.52
C VAL A 173 -8.48 -12.62 14.26
N ALA A 174 -9.53 -11.79 14.15
CA ALA A 174 -10.80 -12.00 14.83
C ALA A 174 -11.53 -13.27 14.34
N GLU A 175 -11.53 -13.52 13.03
CA GLU A 175 -12.12 -14.73 12.44
C GLU A 175 -11.35 -15.99 12.87
N ALA A 176 -10.02 -15.96 12.81
CA ALA A 176 -9.18 -17.08 13.23
C ALA A 176 -9.39 -17.43 14.71
N LYS A 177 -9.43 -16.41 15.57
CA LYS A 177 -9.70 -16.56 17.00
C LYS A 177 -11.07 -17.17 17.27
N THR A 178 -12.10 -16.77 16.50
CA THR A 178 -13.46 -17.32 16.62
C THR A 178 -13.50 -18.81 16.28
N LEU A 179 -12.66 -19.26 15.34
CA LEU A 179 -12.59 -20.65 14.89
C LEU A 179 -11.53 -21.48 15.64
N GLY A 180 -10.80 -20.89 16.59
CA GLY A 180 -9.72 -21.55 17.31
C GLY A 180 -8.50 -21.89 16.44
N ILE A 181 -8.29 -21.16 15.35
CA ILE A 181 -7.12 -21.32 14.49
C ILE A 181 -5.98 -20.48 15.06
N PRO A 182 -4.81 -21.07 15.38
CA PRO A 182 -3.69 -20.33 15.96
C PRO A 182 -3.14 -19.27 15.00
N VAL A 183 -2.88 -18.09 15.54
CA VAL A 183 -2.36 -16.94 14.79
C VAL A 183 -0.92 -16.65 15.19
N VAL A 184 -0.03 -16.74 14.20
CA VAL A 184 1.34 -16.24 14.26
C VAL A 184 1.35 -14.89 13.54
N ALA A 185 1.78 -13.80 14.18
CA ALA A 185 1.79 -12.51 13.52
C ALA A 185 3.00 -11.65 13.88
N VAL A 186 3.50 -10.89 12.92
CA VAL A 186 4.45 -9.82 13.17
C VAL A 186 3.70 -8.65 13.82
N VAL A 187 4.19 -8.23 14.98
CA VAL A 187 3.62 -7.14 15.77
C VAL A 187 4.64 -6.01 15.94
N ASP A 188 4.34 -4.87 15.34
CA ASP A 188 5.11 -3.63 15.56
C ASP A 188 4.64 -2.96 16.87
N THR A 189 5.37 -1.95 17.33
CA THR A 189 5.12 -1.22 18.57
C THR A 189 3.75 -0.53 18.61
N ASN A 190 3.06 -0.37 17.48
CA ASN A 190 1.73 0.23 17.35
C ASN A 190 0.56 -0.79 17.40
N CYS A 191 0.87 -2.08 17.55
CA CYS A 191 -0.07 -3.20 17.58
C CYS A 191 -0.26 -3.74 19.01
N ASN A 192 -1.43 -4.30 19.32
CA ASN A 192 -1.65 -4.99 20.58
C ASN A 192 -1.18 -6.44 20.47
N PRO A 193 -0.15 -6.89 21.22
CA PRO A 193 0.37 -8.25 21.11
C PRO A 193 -0.56 -9.33 21.69
N ASP A 194 -1.53 -8.97 22.56
CA ASP A 194 -2.40 -9.94 23.24
C ASP A 194 -3.52 -10.51 22.35
N VAL A 195 -3.72 -9.95 21.16
CA VAL A 195 -4.73 -10.47 20.21
C VAL A 195 -4.20 -11.63 19.37
N VAL A 196 -2.89 -11.90 19.45
CA VAL A 196 -2.15 -12.89 18.66
C VAL A 196 -1.64 -13.97 19.60
N ASP A 197 -1.75 -15.25 19.22
CA ASP A 197 -1.30 -16.37 20.05
C ASP A 197 0.23 -16.44 20.12
N TYR A 198 0.89 -16.22 18.97
CA TYR A 198 2.34 -16.23 18.83
C TYR A 198 2.82 -14.90 18.22
N PRO A 199 2.91 -13.82 19.01
CA PRO A 199 3.34 -12.51 18.53
C PRO A 199 4.84 -12.51 18.29
N ILE A 200 5.27 -12.10 17.08
CA ILE A 200 6.67 -11.87 16.71
C ILE A 200 6.93 -10.36 16.73
N PRO A 201 7.60 -9.82 17.77
CA PRO A 201 7.90 -8.39 17.83
C PRO A 201 8.87 -8.00 16.71
N GLY A 202 8.49 -7.06 15.86
CA GLY A 202 9.36 -6.62 14.79
C GLY A 202 8.73 -5.61 13.84
N ASN A 203 9.59 -4.99 13.03
CA ASN A 203 9.21 -4.04 12.00
C ASN A 203 8.37 -4.70 10.88
N ASP A 204 7.15 -4.21 10.67
CA ASP A 204 6.24 -4.67 9.61
C ASP A 204 6.11 -3.66 8.43
N ASP A 205 6.94 -2.61 8.41
CA ASP A 205 7.03 -1.60 7.36
C ASP A 205 8.24 -1.82 6.43
N ALA A 206 9.36 -2.32 6.96
CA ALA A 206 10.58 -2.52 6.17
C ALA A 206 10.48 -3.78 5.29
N ILE A 207 10.61 -3.60 3.97
CA ILE A 207 10.58 -4.71 2.99
C ILE A 207 11.61 -5.81 3.33
N ARG A 208 12.81 -5.42 3.79
CA ARG A 208 13.85 -6.38 4.21
C ARG A 208 13.42 -7.21 5.42
N ALA A 209 12.82 -6.60 6.44
CA ALA A 209 12.31 -7.30 7.61
C ALA A 209 11.16 -8.24 7.23
N ILE A 210 10.20 -7.78 6.42
CA ILE A 210 9.06 -8.61 5.98
C ILE A 210 9.55 -9.83 5.17
N ASN A 211 10.48 -9.64 4.22
CA ASN A 211 11.07 -10.76 3.48
C ASN A 211 11.78 -11.76 4.42
N LEU A 212 12.46 -11.28 5.46
CA LEU A 212 13.11 -12.15 6.44
C LEU A 212 12.06 -12.97 7.21
N PHE A 213 10.99 -12.35 7.71
CA PHE A 213 9.94 -13.09 8.41
C PHE A 213 9.24 -14.12 7.52
N CYS A 214 8.84 -13.72 6.30
CA CYS A 214 8.23 -14.65 5.35
C CYS A 214 9.17 -15.81 5.01
N SER A 215 10.46 -15.56 4.81
CA SER A 215 11.41 -16.63 4.48
C SER A 215 11.66 -17.59 5.64
N ILE A 216 11.71 -17.10 6.89
CA ILE A 216 11.83 -17.96 8.08
C ILE A 216 10.63 -18.91 8.19
N ILE A 217 9.41 -18.40 8.01
CA ILE A 217 8.19 -19.21 8.11
C ILE A 217 8.05 -20.16 6.90
N SER A 218 8.41 -19.70 5.69
CA SER A 218 8.44 -20.55 4.50
C SER A 218 9.42 -21.71 4.65
N ASN A 219 10.62 -21.46 5.19
CA ASN A 219 11.59 -22.51 5.50
C ASN A 219 11.04 -23.49 6.55
N ALA A 220 10.31 -23.02 7.56
CA ALA A 220 9.66 -23.89 8.54
C ALA A 220 8.67 -24.87 7.88
N CYS A 221 7.89 -24.38 6.91
CA CYS A 221 6.97 -25.20 6.14
C CYS A 221 7.73 -26.21 5.28
N SER A 222 8.73 -25.77 4.50
CA SER A 222 9.50 -26.65 3.62
C SER A 222 10.29 -27.72 4.39
N GLU A 223 10.87 -27.38 5.54
CA GLU A 223 11.58 -28.36 6.38
C GLU A 223 10.62 -29.41 6.95
N ALA A 224 9.44 -29.01 7.41
CA ALA A 224 8.42 -29.95 7.87
C ALA A 224 7.93 -30.85 6.74
N ASP A 225 7.67 -30.30 5.56
CA ASP A 225 7.19 -31.05 4.38
C ASP A 225 8.22 -32.11 3.93
N ASN A 226 9.51 -31.74 3.93
CA ASN A 226 10.60 -32.67 3.65
C ASN A 226 10.68 -33.80 4.68
N GLU A 227 10.46 -33.52 5.97
CA GLU A 227 10.43 -34.56 7.00
C GLU A 227 9.25 -35.52 6.82
N VAL A 228 8.06 -34.99 6.49
CA VAL A 228 6.90 -35.84 6.16
C VAL A 228 7.22 -36.72 4.95
N GLY A 229 7.81 -36.14 3.89
CA GLY A 229 8.22 -36.89 2.69
C GLY A 229 9.21 -38.01 2.99
N ILE A 230 10.22 -37.75 3.84
CA ILE A 230 11.18 -38.78 4.26
C ILE A 230 10.50 -39.85 5.12
N SER A 231 9.59 -39.49 6.03
CA SER A 231 8.85 -40.47 6.83
C SER A 231 7.97 -41.38 5.97
N ILE A 232 7.32 -40.85 4.93
CA ILE A 232 6.50 -41.65 4.01
C ILE A 232 7.38 -42.60 3.20
N ILE A 233 8.53 -42.13 2.68
CA ILE A 233 9.45 -42.99 1.94
C ILE A 233 10.04 -44.07 2.84
N THR A 234 10.40 -43.74 4.08
CA THR A 234 10.92 -44.74 5.04
C THR A 234 9.86 -45.72 5.50
N ASP A 235 8.61 -45.29 5.67
CA ASP A 235 7.48 -46.19 5.96
C ASP A 235 7.16 -47.09 4.74
N GLU A 236 7.30 -46.58 3.51
CA GLU A 236 7.16 -47.36 2.27
C GLU A 236 8.34 -48.33 2.07
N GLU A 237 9.58 -47.92 2.31
CA GLU A 237 10.77 -48.78 2.28
C GLU A 237 10.74 -49.83 3.40
N GLU A 238 10.30 -49.48 4.61
CA GLU A 238 10.08 -50.45 5.69
C GLU A 238 8.92 -51.41 5.38
N ALA A 239 7.85 -50.94 4.73
CA ALA A 239 6.77 -51.81 4.27
C ALA A 239 7.22 -52.74 3.13
N GLU A 240 8.07 -52.26 2.21
CA GLU A 240 8.70 -53.07 1.17
C GLU A 240 9.69 -54.08 1.78
N ASP A 241 10.55 -53.69 2.73
CA ASP A 241 11.48 -54.58 3.46
C ASP A 241 10.76 -55.64 4.31
N ILE A 242 9.64 -55.28 4.94
CA ILE A 242 8.79 -56.23 5.67
C ILE A 242 8.11 -57.17 4.68
N SER A 243 7.67 -56.69 3.51
CA SER A 243 7.09 -57.53 2.48
C SER A 243 8.12 -58.48 1.86
N GLU A 244 9.36 -58.04 1.62
CA GLU A 244 10.46 -58.89 1.15
C GLU A 244 10.86 -59.93 2.19
N LYS A 245 10.98 -59.55 3.49
CA LYS A 245 11.23 -60.52 4.57
C LYS A 245 10.09 -61.50 4.78
N ILE A 246 8.84 -61.09 4.57
CA ILE A 246 7.69 -61.99 4.60
C ILE A 246 7.78 -62.96 3.41
N ILE A 247 8.10 -62.50 2.20
CA ILE A 247 8.28 -63.36 1.02
C ILE A 247 9.43 -64.36 1.23
N GLU A 248 10.57 -63.92 1.79
CA GLU A 248 11.70 -64.79 2.10
C GLU A 248 11.36 -65.84 3.18
N SER A 249 10.54 -65.46 4.18
CA SER A 249 10.04 -66.39 5.20
C SER A 249 8.98 -67.36 4.66
N VAL A 250 8.17 -66.94 3.68
CA VAL A 250 7.18 -67.78 3.01
C VAL A 250 7.89 -68.76 2.08
N ASP A 251 8.96 -68.37 1.39
CA ASP A 251 9.80 -69.25 0.57
C ASP A 251 10.64 -70.24 1.40
N ALA A 252 11.01 -69.88 2.63
CA ALA A 252 11.59 -70.81 3.59
C ALA A 252 10.55 -71.83 4.11
N VAL A 253 9.29 -71.43 4.29
CA VAL A 253 8.20 -72.30 4.77
C VAL A 253 7.60 -73.16 3.65
N THR A 254 7.65 -72.74 2.38
CA THR A 254 7.24 -73.57 1.23
C THR A 254 8.25 -74.68 0.92
N LYS A 255 9.55 -74.47 1.20
CA LYS A 255 10.55 -75.55 1.19
C LYS A 255 10.35 -76.62 2.25
N ASP A 256 9.69 -76.29 3.36
CA ASP A 256 9.35 -77.26 4.42
C ASP A 256 7.91 -77.82 4.30
N LYS A 257 7.09 -77.32 3.36
CA LYS A 257 5.72 -77.83 3.10
C LYS A 257 5.58 -78.73 1.87
N GLU A 258 6.61 -78.85 1.03
CA GLU A 258 6.70 -79.95 0.03
C GLU A 258 7.08 -81.30 0.66
N ALA A 259 7.29 -81.38 1.98
CA ALA A 259 7.60 -82.62 2.69
C ALA A 259 6.43 -83.23 3.50
N ILE A 260 5.25 -82.59 3.59
CA ILE A 260 4.13 -83.05 4.46
C ILE A 260 2.73 -82.91 3.81
N ALA A 261 2.59 -83.12 2.51
CA ALA A 261 1.27 -83.18 1.85
C ALA A 261 1.11 -84.26 0.76
N GLU A 262 1.92 -85.33 0.81
CA GLU A 262 1.39 -86.67 0.53
C GLU A 262 0.80 -87.19 1.85
N ILE A 263 -0.39 -87.80 1.83
CA ILE A 263 -1.20 -88.24 2.99
C ILE A 263 -2.20 -87.18 3.49
N THR A 264 -3.24 -86.93 2.69
CA THR A 264 -4.66 -87.30 2.96
C THR A 264 -5.56 -86.54 2.00
N GLY A 265 -6.20 -87.26 1.07
CA GLY A 265 -7.24 -86.72 0.21
C GLY A 265 -8.61 -86.78 0.89
N ASP A 266 -9.45 -85.78 0.67
CA ASP A 266 -10.83 -85.95 0.18
C ASP A 266 -11.52 -84.62 -0.11
N ASP A 267 -12.35 -84.66 -1.14
CA ASP A 267 -13.25 -83.63 -1.67
C ASP A 267 -14.56 -83.52 -0.86
N GLU A 268 -15.06 -82.30 -0.63
CA GLU A 268 -16.44 -81.83 -0.93
C GLU A 268 -16.99 -80.71 0.01
N LYS A 269 -17.53 -79.68 -0.66
CA LYS A 269 -18.76 -78.86 -0.43
C LYS A 269 -19.04 -78.24 0.96
N VAL A 270 -19.10 -76.90 1.10
CA VAL A 270 -20.05 -75.87 0.59
C VAL A 270 -21.24 -75.57 1.54
N SER A 271 -21.40 -74.26 1.80
CA SER A 271 -22.58 -73.49 2.28
C SER A 271 -22.98 -73.66 3.75
N ASP A 272 -23.16 -72.58 4.52
CA ASP A 272 -24.15 -71.50 4.35
C ASP A 272 -23.58 -70.18 4.93
N SER A 273 -23.39 -69.05 4.20
CA SER A 273 -24.37 -68.06 3.71
C SER A 273 -25.37 -67.61 4.81
N SER A 274 -25.68 -66.34 5.08
CA SER A 274 -25.54 -65.10 4.30
C SER A 274 -25.91 -63.85 5.14
N LYS A 275 -25.10 -62.79 5.01
CA LYS A 275 -25.41 -61.33 4.95
C LYS A 275 -24.07 -60.62 5.16
N VAL A 276 -23.43 -60.01 4.16
CA VAL A 276 -23.90 -58.83 3.42
C VAL A 276 -23.39 -58.87 1.97
N LYS A 277 -24.32 -59.01 1.02
CA LYS A 277 -24.18 -58.57 -0.37
C LYS A 277 -24.34 -57.04 -0.36
N SER A 278 -23.27 -56.29 -0.62
CA SER A 278 -22.84 -55.85 -1.96
C SER A 278 -23.63 -54.65 -2.47
N VAL A 279 -22.95 -53.53 -2.66
CA VAL A 279 -22.96 -52.87 -3.97
C VAL A 279 -21.52 -52.50 -4.32
N LYS A 280 -20.92 -53.32 -5.20
CA LYS A 280 -19.84 -52.91 -6.10
C LYS A 280 -20.44 -51.97 -7.13
N LYS A 281 -19.91 -50.75 -7.28
CA LYS A 281 -19.71 -50.11 -8.58
C LYS A 281 -18.78 -48.90 -8.41
N GLU A 282 -17.76 -48.86 -9.28
CA GLU A 282 -16.70 -47.84 -9.39
C GLU A 282 -15.64 -47.98 -8.27
N VAL A 283 -14.38 -48.37 -8.53
CA VAL A 283 -13.44 -47.74 -9.45
C VAL A 283 -12.48 -48.79 -10.04
N SER A 284 -12.44 -48.89 -11.37
CA SER A 284 -11.26 -49.32 -12.11
C SER A 284 -11.28 -48.64 -13.48
N SER A 285 -10.47 -47.59 -13.65
CA SER A 285 -9.66 -47.33 -14.85
C SER A 285 -9.26 -45.86 -14.93
N SER A 286 -8.00 -45.55 -14.64
CA SER A 286 -7.12 -44.94 -15.64
C SER A 286 -5.65 -45.07 -15.22
N PRO A 287 -4.71 -45.19 -16.18
CA PRO A 287 -3.36 -45.68 -15.97
C PRO A 287 -2.28 -44.59 -16.11
N LYS A 288 -1.08 -44.95 -15.66
CA LYS A 288 0.22 -44.31 -15.90
C LYS A 288 0.42 -43.89 -17.37
N ASN A 289 0.83 -42.64 -17.61
CA ASN A 289 1.98 -42.28 -18.46
C ASN A 289 2.20 -40.76 -18.56
N ALA A 290 3.32 -40.29 -18.00
CA ALA A 290 4.20 -39.25 -18.57
C ALA A 290 5.45 -39.08 -17.69
N VAL A 291 6.29 -40.13 -17.60
CA VAL A 291 7.74 -39.98 -17.40
C VAL A 291 8.43 -40.96 -18.34
N ASN A 292 9.08 -40.41 -19.35
CA ASN A 292 10.25 -40.89 -20.10
C ASN A 292 10.39 -39.87 -21.23
N SER A 293 11.34 -38.94 -21.21
CA SER A 293 12.74 -39.25 -21.48
C SER A 293 13.67 -38.13 -20.98
N VAL A 294 14.50 -38.43 -20.00
CA VAL A 294 15.83 -37.81 -19.88
C VAL A 294 16.83 -38.95 -20.03
N LYS A 295 17.43 -39.04 -21.22
CA LYS A 295 18.80 -39.46 -21.54
C LYS A 295 18.87 -40.06 -22.94
N GLU A 296 19.33 -39.24 -23.88
CA GLU A 296 20.43 -39.64 -24.76
C GLU A 296 21.21 -38.36 -25.13
N GLU A 297 22.51 -38.40 -24.82
CA GLU A 297 23.62 -37.71 -25.51
C GLU A 297 23.60 -36.17 -25.51
N THR A 298 24.32 -35.48 -24.62
CA THR A 298 25.79 -35.27 -24.68
C THR A 298 26.42 -35.46 -26.06
N GLU A 299 26.56 -34.36 -26.83
CA GLU A 299 27.87 -34.00 -27.39
C GLU A 299 27.92 -32.52 -27.87
N LYS A 300 29.04 -31.87 -27.55
CA LYS A 300 29.50 -30.52 -27.95
C LYS A 300 28.83 -29.37 -27.17
N VAL A 301 29.51 -28.66 -26.26
CA VAL A 301 30.88 -28.15 -26.39
C VAL A 301 31.59 -28.17 -25.05
N GLU A 302 32.48 -29.13 -24.92
CA GLU A 302 33.77 -28.90 -24.28
C GLU A 302 34.55 -27.89 -25.14
N LYS A 303 34.78 -26.69 -24.62
CA LYS A 303 35.98 -25.90 -24.94
C LYS A 303 36.24 -24.88 -23.85
N LYS A 304 37.17 -25.29 -22.97
CA LYS A 304 38.21 -24.48 -22.35
C LYS A 304 37.79 -23.44 -21.31
N SER A 305 37.89 -23.88 -20.07
CA SER A 305 38.59 -23.11 -19.04
C SER A 305 40.04 -22.78 -19.46
N LYS A 306 40.57 -21.67 -18.91
CA LYS A 306 41.92 -21.08 -18.99
C LYS A 306 42.12 -19.96 -20.03
N LYS A 307 42.03 -18.71 -19.54
CA LYS A 307 43.22 -17.86 -19.44
C LYS A 307 43.20 -17.12 -18.09
N VAL A 308 44.37 -17.15 -17.47
CA VAL A 308 44.73 -16.75 -16.11
C VAL A 308 45.28 -15.32 -16.11
N GLU A 309 45.06 -14.62 -15.00
CA GLU A 309 45.77 -13.46 -14.39
C GLU A 309 46.43 -12.38 -15.26
N ALA A 310 46.15 -11.12 -14.91
CA ALA A 310 47.08 -10.24 -14.16
C ALA A 310 46.87 -8.76 -14.55
N ALA A 311 46.57 -7.92 -13.56
CA ALA A 311 47.23 -6.61 -13.35
C ALA A 311 46.69 -5.96 -12.07
N LYS A 312 47.64 -5.59 -11.20
CA LYS A 312 47.48 -4.84 -9.95
C LYS A 312 47.42 -3.33 -10.21
N GLU A 313 46.93 -2.63 -9.17
CA GLU A 313 47.35 -1.31 -8.67
C GLU A 313 47.15 -0.05 -9.55
N ASP A 314 46.39 0.90 -8.98
CA ASP A 314 46.76 2.32 -8.73
C ASP A 314 45.48 3.00 -8.19
N VAL A 315 45.33 3.27 -6.88
CA VAL A 315 45.81 4.46 -6.13
C VAL A 315 45.73 5.77 -6.92
N VAL A 316 44.69 6.57 -6.66
CA VAL A 316 44.81 8.04 -6.61
C VAL A 316 44.03 8.56 -5.41
N GLU A 317 44.79 9.15 -4.50
CA GLU A 317 44.35 10.02 -3.41
C GLU A 317 43.71 11.29 -3.95
N GLU A 318 42.70 11.80 -3.25
CA GLU A 318 42.66 13.24 -2.97
C GLU A 318 42.30 13.44 -1.50
N LYS A 319 43.34 13.80 -0.73
CA LYS A 319 43.23 14.45 0.58
C LYS A 319 43.61 15.92 0.41
N GLY A 320 42.88 16.77 1.10
CA GLY A 320 43.34 18.08 1.54
C GLY A 320 42.18 18.91 2.10
N VAL A 321 42.28 19.66 3.20
CA VAL A 321 43.36 19.96 4.16
C VAL A 321 42.65 20.62 5.38
N GLU A 322 43.11 20.23 6.60
CA GLU A 322 43.21 20.96 7.90
C GLU A 322 42.02 21.83 8.43
N ALA A 323 41.75 21.91 9.74
CA ALA A 323 42.68 22.06 10.84
C ALA A 323 42.21 21.46 12.18
N LYS A 324 43.22 21.16 12.99
CA LYS A 324 43.20 20.66 14.37
C LYS A 324 42.93 21.80 15.35
N ASP A 325 42.35 21.47 16.51
CA ASP A 325 42.97 21.84 17.79
C ASP A 325 42.73 20.75 18.83
N ALA A 326 43.82 20.41 19.51
CA ALA A 326 43.93 19.51 20.66
C ALA A 326 43.58 20.29 21.96
N GLU A 327 43.53 19.80 23.21
CA GLU A 327 44.05 18.63 23.88
C GLU A 327 43.51 18.65 25.34
N LYS A 328 43.32 17.47 25.97
CA LYS A 328 43.50 17.14 27.42
C LYS A 328 42.72 17.94 28.49
N ALA A 329 42.29 17.39 29.63
CA ALA A 329 42.84 16.30 30.44
C ALA A 329 41.75 15.70 31.33
N ASP A 330 41.90 14.40 31.60
CA ASP A 330 41.18 13.64 32.61
C ASP A 330 42.18 13.27 33.73
N LYS A 331 41.88 13.62 34.99
CA LYS A 331 42.13 12.80 36.20
C LYS A 331 41.88 13.54 37.52
N LYS A 332 41.30 12.77 38.45
CA LYS A 332 41.06 12.97 39.91
C LYS A 332 39.71 13.66 40.18
N LYS A 333 38.79 13.11 40.99
CA LYS A 333 39.01 12.37 42.25
C LYS A 333 37.68 11.70 42.64
N GLU A 334 37.72 10.41 42.98
CA GLU A 334 36.83 9.88 44.01
C GLU A 334 37.13 10.61 45.32
N THR A 335 36.13 11.26 45.92
CA THR A 335 35.87 11.31 47.37
C THR A 335 34.68 12.25 47.65
N ASN A 336 33.85 11.85 48.62
CA ASN A 336 32.84 12.65 49.33
C ASN A 336 31.48 12.90 48.66
N LYS A 337 30.74 11.80 48.57
CA LYS A 337 29.29 11.74 48.65
C LYS A 337 28.84 12.04 50.09
N GLU A 338 28.82 13.30 50.53
CA GLU A 338 27.99 13.72 51.70
C GLU A 338 27.77 15.23 51.89
N THR A 339 28.41 16.12 51.14
CA THR A 339 28.32 17.58 51.34
C THR A 339 27.52 18.35 50.26
N SER A 340 26.43 17.79 49.74
CA SER A 340 25.59 18.47 48.72
C SER A 340 24.11 18.67 49.09
N LYS A 341 23.73 18.37 50.34
CA LYS A 341 22.36 18.59 50.85
C LYS A 341 22.16 19.87 51.66
N GLU A 342 23.23 20.47 52.20
CA GLU A 342 23.13 21.71 52.99
C GLU A 342 23.35 22.98 52.16
N THR A 343 24.24 22.95 51.15
CA THR A 343 24.47 24.06 50.21
C THR A 343 23.26 24.36 49.31
N LYS A 344 22.38 23.38 49.05
CA LYS A 344 21.12 23.60 48.31
C LYS A 344 20.03 24.29 49.14
N LYS A 345 20.18 24.36 50.47
CA LYS A 345 19.20 24.96 51.38
C LYS A 345 19.49 26.44 51.66
N GLU A 346 20.76 26.84 51.62
CA GLU A 346 21.18 28.24 51.77
C GLU A 346 21.08 29.04 50.47
N ILE A 347 21.43 28.44 49.32
CA ILE A 347 21.24 29.08 48.00
C ILE A 347 19.74 29.34 47.70
N LYS A 348 18.83 28.54 48.28
CA LYS A 348 17.37 28.75 48.20
C LYS A 348 16.84 29.86 49.13
N LYS A 349 17.61 30.30 50.14
CA LYS A 349 17.22 31.36 51.06
C LYS A 349 17.73 32.74 50.61
N GLU A 350 18.88 32.80 49.95
CA GLU A 350 19.41 34.06 49.38
C GLU A 350 18.76 34.42 48.04
N ALA A 351 18.38 33.45 47.20
CA ALA A 351 17.61 33.72 45.97
C ALA A 351 16.15 34.20 46.24
N LYS A 352 15.73 34.32 47.50
CA LYS A 352 14.39 34.78 47.90
C LYS A 352 14.38 36.19 48.50
N LYS A 353 15.50 36.92 48.46
CA LYS A 353 15.61 38.29 48.99
C LYS A 353 16.01 39.36 47.98
N GLU A 354 16.33 39.00 46.74
CA GLU A 354 16.60 39.96 45.65
C GLU A 354 15.71 39.68 44.43
N ALA A 355 14.40 39.91 44.59
CA ALA A 355 13.46 40.11 43.49
C ALA A 355 12.19 40.81 44.02
N GLY A 356 12.38 41.89 44.77
CA GLY A 356 11.33 42.86 45.01
C GLY A 356 11.17 43.74 43.78
N GLY A 357 10.39 43.26 42.80
CA GLY A 357 10.11 43.97 41.55
C GLY A 357 9.04 43.22 40.75
N ASN A 358 7.78 43.43 41.11
CA ASN A 358 6.54 43.07 40.40
C ASN A 358 6.58 41.85 39.44
N ALA A 359 6.36 40.65 39.98
CA ALA A 359 5.90 39.52 39.17
C ALA A 359 4.45 39.77 38.76
N MET A 360 4.24 40.30 37.56
CA MET A 360 2.90 40.53 37.01
C MET A 360 2.16 39.19 36.89
N THR A 361 1.17 38.97 37.75
CA THR A 361 0.30 37.79 37.68
C THR A 361 -0.61 37.90 36.47
N ILE A 362 -0.31 37.14 35.42
CA ILE A 362 -1.10 37.10 34.20
C ILE A 362 -2.46 36.48 34.51
N SER A 363 -3.54 37.23 34.27
CA SER A 363 -4.89 36.79 34.62
C SER A 363 -5.39 35.70 33.66
N ALA A 364 -6.25 34.81 34.16
CA ALA A 364 -6.87 33.79 33.32
C ALA A 364 -7.70 34.40 32.18
N ASP A 365 -8.29 35.58 32.41
CA ASP A 365 -9.07 36.31 31.40
C ASP A 365 -8.19 36.85 30.28
N GLN A 366 -6.98 37.35 30.59
CA GLN A 366 -6.02 37.78 29.55
C GLN A 366 -5.57 36.60 28.68
N VAL A 367 -5.32 35.44 29.29
CA VAL A 367 -4.97 34.22 28.55
C VAL A 367 -6.13 33.77 27.66
N LYS A 368 -7.37 33.84 28.18
CA LYS A 368 -8.58 33.50 27.42
C LYS A 368 -8.78 34.45 26.24
N GLN A 369 -8.69 35.77 26.46
CA GLN A 369 -8.80 36.77 25.40
C GLN A 369 -7.74 36.57 24.32
N LEU A 370 -6.49 36.32 24.69
CA LEU A 370 -5.43 36.06 23.72
C LEU A 370 -5.69 34.78 22.93
N ARG A 371 -6.21 33.73 23.58
CA ARG A 371 -6.61 32.49 22.91
C ARG A 371 -7.77 32.72 21.95
N ASP A 372 -8.77 33.49 22.34
CA ASP A 372 -9.96 33.75 21.52
C ASP A 372 -9.58 34.56 20.26
N VAL A 373 -8.57 35.45 20.35
CA VAL A 373 -8.07 36.24 19.21
C VAL A 373 -7.09 35.44 18.33
N THR A 374 -6.19 34.66 18.92
CA THR A 374 -5.09 34.01 18.18
C THR A 374 -5.39 32.55 17.78
N GLY A 375 -6.37 31.92 18.41
CA GLY A 375 -6.67 30.49 18.27
C GLY A 375 -5.60 29.55 18.84
N ALA A 376 -4.54 30.08 19.47
CA ALA A 376 -3.43 29.28 20.01
C ALA A 376 -3.81 28.50 21.29
N GLY A 377 -2.99 27.52 21.66
CA GLY A 377 -3.25 26.70 22.85
C GLY A 377 -3.19 27.51 24.15
N MET A 378 -4.04 27.20 25.13
CA MET A 378 -4.15 27.95 26.40
C MET A 378 -2.80 28.15 27.12
N MET A 379 -1.94 27.13 27.11
CA MET A 379 -0.60 27.20 27.72
C MET A 379 0.40 27.99 26.87
N GLU A 380 0.22 28.03 25.55
CA GLU A 380 1.05 28.83 24.64
C GLU A 380 0.72 30.32 24.83
N CYS A 381 -0.57 30.68 24.89
CA CYS A 381 -1.02 32.04 25.20
C CYS A 381 -0.49 32.52 26.55
N LYS A 382 -0.55 31.67 27.58
CA LYS A 382 -0.02 32.02 28.91
C LYS A 382 1.49 32.25 28.88
N ARG A 383 2.25 31.40 28.18
CA ARG A 383 3.71 31.56 28.03
C ARG A 383 4.07 32.81 27.24
N ALA A 384 3.37 33.07 26.14
CA ALA A 384 3.60 34.25 25.31
C ALA A 384 3.31 35.55 26.06
N LEU A 385 2.22 35.62 26.83
CA LEU A 385 1.94 36.76 27.71
C LEU A 385 3.01 36.91 28.79
N THR A 386 3.52 35.80 29.33
CA THR A 386 4.57 35.84 30.37
C THR A 386 5.89 36.38 29.80
N GLU A 387 6.23 35.95 28.58
CA GLU A 387 7.42 36.38 27.85
C GLU A 387 7.32 37.84 27.37
N ALA A 388 6.12 38.30 27.02
CA ALA A 388 5.82 39.69 26.68
C ALA A 388 5.63 40.60 27.92
N GLY A 389 5.79 40.08 29.14
CA GLY A 389 5.61 40.86 30.36
C GLY A 389 4.19 41.40 30.56
N GLY A 390 3.18 40.69 30.06
CA GLY A 390 1.77 41.08 30.11
C GLY A 390 1.30 41.97 28.95
N ASP A 391 2.19 42.35 28.03
CA ASP A 391 1.82 43.07 26.81
C ASP A 391 1.07 42.15 25.82
N PHE A 392 -0.14 42.56 25.44
CA PHE A 392 -1.00 41.78 24.56
C PHE A 392 -0.45 41.73 23.13
N ASP A 393 -0.03 42.88 22.59
CA ASP A 393 0.45 42.97 21.20
C ASP A 393 1.81 42.28 21.05
N GLY A 394 2.69 42.44 22.04
CA GLY A 394 3.94 41.68 22.16
C GLY A 394 3.69 40.17 22.20
N ALA A 395 2.69 39.70 22.98
CA ALA A 395 2.35 38.28 23.05
C ALA A 395 1.79 37.74 21.72
N VAL A 396 0.99 38.52 21.00
CA VAL A 396 0.51 38.18 19.64
C VAL A 396 1.70 38.02 18.69
N LYS A 397 2.67 38.93 18.72
CA LYS A 397 3.87 38.87 17.88
C LYS A 397 4.70 37.61 18.16
N ILE A 398 4.92 37.29 19.43
CA ILE A 398 5.65 36.08 19.86
C ILE A 398 4.93 34.81 19.37
N LEU A 399 3.59 34.76 19.48
CA LEU A 399 2.81 33.62 18.99
C LEU A 399 2.89 33.47 17.48
N LYS A 400 2.88 34.58 16.73
CA LYS A 400 3.10 34.56 15.27
C LYS A 400 4.47 34.00 14.91
N GLU A 401 5.54 34.49 15.54
CA GLU A 401 6.91 34.02 15.30
C GLU A 401 7.11 32.53 15.63
N LYS A 402 6.53 32.05 16.74
CA LYS A 402 6.55 30.62 17.09
C LYS A 402 5.70 29.78 16.15
N GLY A 403 4.53 30.28 15.74
CA GLY A 403 3.68 29.65 14.73
C GLY A 403 4.39 29.45 13.40
N LEU A 404 5.15 30.45 12.95
CA LEU A 404 6.00 30.36 11.74
C LEU A 404 7.06 29.25 11.86
N ALA A 405 7.75 29.18 13.00
CA ALA A 405 8.77 28.15 13.24
C ALA A 405 8.15 26.74 13.28
N ASP A 406 6.97 26.61 13.86
CA ASP A 406 6.27 25.33 13.97
C ASP A 406 5.60 24.91 12.65
N ALA A 407 5.15 25.85 11.82
CA ALA A 407 4.71 25.59 10.46
C ALA A 407 5.87 25.08 9.59
N LYS A 408 7.05 25.69 9.68
CA LYS A 408 8.26 25.21 8.98
C LYS A 408 8.62 23.77 9.35
N LYS A 409 8.50 23.37 10.62
CA LYS A 409 8.72 21.97 11.04
C LYS A 409 7.68 20.99 10.50
N ARG A 410 6.51 21.48 10.09
CA ARG A 410 5.41 20.66 9.55
C ARG A 410 5.36 20.66 8.02
N ALA A 411 6.10 21.54 7.35
CA ALA A 411 6.07 21.69 5.89
C ALA A 411 6.42 20.39 5.14
N ASP A 412 7.31 19.58 5.69
CA ASP A 412 7.72 18.29 5.08
C ASP A 412 6.66 17.19 5.21
N ARG A 413 5.55 17.44 5.91
CA ARG A 413 4.47 16.46 6.07
C ARG A 413 3.55 16.48 4.87
N GLU A 414 3.22 15.30 4.39
CA GLU A 414 2.45 15.14 3.16
C GLU A 414 0.97 15.52 3.34
N THR A 415 0.46 16.37 2.43
CA THR A 415 -0.92 16.88 2.43
C THR A 415 -1.79 16.14 1.41
N LYS A 416 -2.15 14.88 1.72
CA LYS A 416 -2.93 14.01 0.81
C LYS A 416 -4.43 14.28 0.83
N GLU A 417 -4.94 14.84 1.92
CA GLU A 417 -6.34 15.19 2.10
C GLU A 417 -6.59 16.66 1.75
N GLY A 418 -7.83 17.14 1.91
CA GLY A 418 -8.25 18.49 1.52
C GLY A 418 -9.18 18.48 0.32
N GLY A 419 -9.14 19.53 -0.50
CA GLY A 419 -10.03 19.64 -1.65
C GLY A 419 -9.76 20.81 -2.60
N VAL A 420 -10.49 20.78 -3.70
CA VAL A 420 -10.60 21.86 -4.69
C VAL A 420 -11.83 22.68 -4.38
N PHE A 421 -11.67 24.00 -4.35
CA PHE A 421 -12.74 24.93 -4.05
C PHE A 421 -12.83 26.00 -5.13
N ILE A 422 -14.04 26.35 -5.51
CA ILE A 422 -14.32 27.31 -6.58
C ILE A 422 -15.30 28.35 -6.05
N LYS A 423 -15.04 29.62 -6.36
CA LYS A 423 -15.96 30.74 -6.12
C LYS A 423 -16.17 31.49 -7.43
N ASP A 424 -17.43 31.58 -7.83
CA ASP A 424 -17.88 32.17 -9.09
C ASP A 424 -18.83 33.32 -8.80
N ASN A 425 -18.42 34.54 -9.15
CA ASN A 425 -19.22 35.75 -9.01
C ASN A 425 -19.85 36.20 -10.35
N GLY A 426 -19.73 35.39 -11.41
CA GLY A 426 -20.22 35.65 -12.76
C GLY A 426 -19.21 36.38 -13.65
N ASP A 427 -18.66 37.51 -13.18
CA ASP A 427 -17.63 38.28 -13.90
C ASP A 427 -16.21 37.85 -13.52
N LYS A 428 -16.04 37.19 -12.38
CA LYS A 428 -14.76 36.71 -11.85
C LYS A 428 -14.91 35.34 -11.23
N VAL A 429 -13.95 34.46 -11.50
CA VAL A 429 -13.92 33.11 -10.94
C VAL A 429 -12.55 32.83 -10.34
N ALA A 430 -12.56 32.29 -9.13
CA ALA A 430 -11.38 31.81 -8.42
C ALA A 430 -11.51 30.30 -8.16
N MET A 431 -10.42 29.57 -8.37
CA MET A 431 -10.30 28.15 -8.05
C MET A 431 -9.00 27.90 -7.30
N ILE A 432 -9.08 27.20 -6.18
CA ILE A 432 -7.91 26.85 -5.36
C ILE A 432 -7.85 25.35 -5.07
N LEU A 433 -6.64 24.82 -4.95
CA LEU A 433 -6.37 23.47 -4.44
C LEU A 433 -5.71 23.60 -3.07
N LEU A 434 -6.45 23.27 -2.01
CA LEU A 434 -6.00 23.34 -0.63
C LEU A 434 -5.84 21.93 -0.06
N GLY A 435 -4.61 21.56 0.28
CA GLY A 435 -4.27 20.26 0.87
C GLY A 435 -4.13 20.33 2.38
N CYS A 436 -4.43 19.23 3.06
CA CYS A 436 -4.20 19.05 4.50
C CYS A 436 -3.75 17.61 4.81
N GLU A 437 -3.21 17.38 6.02
CA GLU A 437 -2.76 16.05 6.43
C GLU A 437 -3.92 15.05 6.56
N THR A 438 -5.02 15.47 7.22
CA THR A 438 -6.16 14.59 7.54
C THR A 438 -7.48 15.07 6.95
N ASP A 439 -8.43 14.13 6.80
CA ASP A 439 -9.79 14.41 6.39
C ASP A 439 -10.59 15.16 7.47
N PHE A 440 -10.27 14.96 8.75
CA PHE A 440 -10.84 15.70 9.88
C PHE A 440 -10.64 17.21 9.75
N VAL A 441 -9.44 17.66 9.36
CA VAL A 441 -9.18 19.09 9.16
C VAL A 441 -9.97 19.64 7.98
N SER A 442 -10.08 18.90 6.88
CA SER A 442 -10.85 19.33 5.71
C SER A 442 -12.34 19.56 5.98
N GLY A 443 -12.90 18.86 6.99
CA GLY A 443 -14.29 18.98 7.42
C GLY A 443 -14.52 20.05 8.51
N ASN A 444 -13.46 20.61 9.10
CA ASN A 444 -13.54 21.55 10.21
C ASN A 444 -13.95 22.96 9.74
N ASP A 445 -14.68 23.69 10.59
CA ASP A 445 -15.17 25.04 10.30
C ASP A 445 -14.04 26.06 10.14
N ILE A 446 -12.90 25.87 10.82
CA ILE A 446 -11.70 26.69 10.63
C ILE A 446 -11.21 26.59 9.17
N PHE A 447 -11.04 25.36 8.68
CA PHE A 447 -10.61 25.12 7.31
C PHE A 447 -11.62 25.67 6.28
N LYS A 448 -12.91 25.50 6.56
CA LYS A 448 -13.99 26.07 5.74
C LYS A 448 -13.97 27.60 5.71
N ALA A 449 -13.72 28.27 6.84
CA ALA A 449 -13.64 29.72 6.88
C ALA A 449 -12.40 30.22 6.11
N SER A 450 -11.28 29.54 6.25
CA SER A 450 -10.04 29.92 5.59
C SER A 450 -10.08 29.72 4.08
N LYS A 451 -10.74 28.67 3.57
CA LYS A 451 -10.93 28.55 2.10
C LYS A 451 -11.74 29.72 1.53
N GLU A 452 -12.79 30.18 2.22
CA GLU A 452 -13.60 31.33 1.77
C GLU A 452 -12.78 32.61 1.77
N LYS A 453 -12.04 32.85 2.86
CA LYS A 453 -11.13 33.99 2.99
C LYS A 453 -10.08 34.02 1.86
N ILE A 454 -9.47 32.88 1.56
CA ILE A 454 -8.48 32.78 0.48
C ILE A 454 -9.15 33.02 -0.88
N LEU A 455 -10.30 32.41 -1.16
CA LEU A 455 -11.03 32.63 -2.42
C LEU A 455 -11.41 34.11 -2.62
N ASP A 456 -11.89 34.78 -1.58
CA ASP A 456 -12.21 36.22 -1.64
C ASP A 456 -10.97 37.07 -1.88
N LYS A 457 -9.84 36.69 -1.26
CA LYS A 457 -8.55 37.34 -1.49
C LYS A 457 -8.05 37.12 -2.92
N VAL A 458 -8.22 35.93 -3.50
CA VAL A 458 -7.92 35.65 -4.92
C VAL A 458 -8.76 36.54 -5.84
N LEU A 459 -10.07 36.62 -5.61
CA LEU A 459 -10.97 37.43 -6.43
C LEU A 459 -10.67 38.94 -6.36
N SER A 460 -10.23 39.45 -5.21
CA SER A 460 -9.92 40.86 -5.01
C SER A 460 -8.51 41.25 -5.48
N SER A 461 -7.51 40.41 -5.20
CA SER A 461 -6.11 40.67 -5.56
C SER A 461 -5.76 40.28 -7.00
N LYS A 462 -6.52 39.36 -7.61
CA LYS A 462 -6.22 38.75 -8.91
C LYS A 462 -4.86 38.03 -8.97
N ASN A 463 -4.31 37.64 -7.81
CA ASN A 463 -2.97 37.06 -7.72
C ASN A 463 -3.03 35.53 -7.67
N GLU A 464 -2.28 34.85 -8.55
CA GLU A 464 -2.15 33.38 -8.58
C GLU A 464 -0.90 32.87 -7.86
N GLU A 465 0.00 33.75 -7.40
CA GLU A 465 1.24 33.37 -6.72
C GLU A 465 0.97 32.80 -5.32
N LEU A 466 1.46 31.58 -5.05
CA LEU A 466 1.20 30.87 -3.80
C LEU A 466 1.77 31.59 -2.56
N ASP A 467 2.96 32.19 -2.68
CA ASP A 467 3.63 32.89 -1.58
C ASP A 467 2.83 34.11 -1.08
N PHE A 468 1.96 34.70 -1.92
CA PHE A 468 1.09 35.80 -1.52
C PHE A 468 0.05 35.41 -0.45
N TYR A 469 -0.28 34.13 -0.36
CA TYR A 469 -1.27 33.57 0.58
C TYR A 469 -0.63 32.88 1.79
N LYS A 470 0.69 32.98 1.92
CA LYS A 470 1.45 32.25 2.93
C LYS A 470 1.01 32.57 4.36
N ASP A 471 0.72 33.83 4.65
CA ASP A 471 0.26 34.26 5.97
C ASP A 471 -1.12 33.67 6.30
N ASP A 472 -2.03 33.61 5.32
CA ASP A 472 -3.36 33.00 5.49
C ASP A 472 -3.22 31.50 5.79
N ILE A 473 -2.34 30.80 5.09
CA ILE A 473 -2.07 29.37 5.31
C ILE A 473 -1.42 29.13 6.69
N GLN A 474 -0.48 29.98 7.09
CA GLN A 474 0.16 29.87 8.40
C GLN A 474 -0.82 30.09 9.56
N GLU A 475 -1.79 30.98 9.39
CA GLU A 475 -2.90 31.16 10.33
C GLU A 475 -3.68 29.85 10.50
N VAL A 476 -4.01 29.17 9.39
CA VAL A 476 -4.69 27.86 9.42
C VAL A 476 -3.84 26.82 10.14
N ILE A 477 -2.55 26.71 9.83
CA ILE A 477 -1.64 25.74 10.45
C ILE A 477 -1.54 25.99 11.96
N SER A 478 -1.49 27.25 12.37
CA SER A 478 -1.42 27.64 13.79
C SER A 478 -2.67 27.17 14.56
N GLN A 479 -3.85 27.37 13.97
CA GLN A 479 -5.13 27.03 14.59
C GLN A 479 -5.44 25.52 14.55
N THR A 480 -5.17 24.86 13.43
CA THR A 480 -5.46 23.43 13.22
C THR A 480 -4.37 22.51 13.78
N LYS A 481 -3.15 23.03 13.94
CA LYS A 481 -1.94 22.29 14.35
C LYS A 481 -1.54 21.15 13.40
N GLU A 482 -2.10 21.12 12.20
CA GLU A 482 -1.75 20.22 11.09
C GLU A 482 -1.12 21.00 9.93
N ASN A 483 -0.36 20.32 9.09
CA ASN A 483 0.12 20.91 7.84
C ASN A 483 -1.05 21.15 6.89
N VAL A 484 -1.11 22.37 6.38
CA VAL A 484 -2.07 22.81 5.37
C VAL A 484 -1.27 23.53 4.29
N GLU A 485 -1.59 23.26 3.04
CA GLU A 485 -0.81 23.75 1.91
C GLU A 485 -1.73 24.21 0.78
N LEU A 486 -1.50 25.43 0.30
CA LEU A 486 -2.11 25.91 -0.93
C LEU A 486 -1.26 25.45 -2.10
N LYS A 487 -1.74 24.48 -2.87
CA LYS A 487 -0.96 23.84 -3.94
C LYS A 487 -1.10 24.55 -5.28
N ARG A 488 -2.29 25.06 -5.57
CA ARG A 488 -2.60 25.76 -6.83
C ARG A 488 -3.65 26.84 -6.59
N VAL A 489 -3.53 27.92 -7.35
CA VAL A 489 -4.50 29.01 -7.43
C VAL A 489 -4.74 29.30 -8.91
N LYS A 490 -5.99 29.55 -9.27
CA LYS A 490 -6.38 30.03 -10.58
C LYS A 490 -7.41 31.13 -10.42
N TYR A 491 -7.22 32.20 -11.18
CA TYR A 491 -8.11 33.35 -11.29
C TYR A 491 -8.45 33.59 -12.76
N ILE A 492 -9.70 33.94 -13.04
CA ILE A 492 -10.19 34.26 -14.37
C ILE A 492 -11.09 35.49 -14.30
N ASP A 493 -10.75 36.53 -15.07
CA ASP A 493 -11.68 37.60 -15.44
C ASP A 493 -12.52 37.11 -16.63
N VAL A 494 -13.85 37.12 -16.48
CA VAL A 494 -14.79 36.63 -17.50
C VAL A 494 -15.30 37.81 -18.33
N ALA A 495 -14.92 37.85 -19.60
CA ALA A 495 -15.37 38.89 -20.52
C ALA A 495 -16.88 38.80 -20.85
N GLU A 496 -17.44 39.85 -21.43
CA GLU A 496 -18.86 39.88 -21.84
C GLU A 496 -19.23 38.77 -22.82
N ASN A 497 -18.32 38.42 -23.74
CA ASN A 497 -18.46 37.34 -24.71
C ASN A 497 -17.95 35.99 -24.19
N GLN A 498 -17.70 35.86 -22.88
CA GLN A 498 -17.23 34.62 -22.27
C GLN A 498 -18.20 34.10 -21.23
N TYR A 499 -18.20 32.79 -21.07
CA TYR A 499 -18.95 32.10 -20.03
C TYR A 499 -18.04 31.09 -19.34
N VAL A 500 -18.13 30.99 -18.03
CA VAL A 500 -17.42 29.97 -17.25
C VAL A 500 -18.44 28.98 -16.72
N SER A 501 -18.15 27.70 -16.90
CA SER A 501 -18.85 26.63 -16.20
C SER A 501 -17.90 25.95 -15.24
N THR A 502 -18.42 25.57 -14.07
CA THR A 502 -17.64 24.97 -12.99
C THR A 502 -18.31 23.66 -12.56
N TYR A 503 -17.49 22.70 -12.15
CA TYR A 503 -17.97 21.43 -11.64
C TYR A 503 -17.05 20.91 -10.54
N ILE A 504 -17.66 20.42 -9.46
CA ILE A 504 -16.95 19.78 -8.35
C ILE A 504 -17.44 18.34 -8.22
N HIS A 505 -16.51 17.38 -8.18
CA HIS A 505 -16.80 15.96 -8.07
C HIS A 505 -16.30 15.38 -6.74
N GLY A 506 -17.03 14.37 -6.25
CA GLY A 506 -16.56 13.47 -5.20
C GLY A 506 -16.17 14.16 -3.90
N ALA A 507 -17.01 15.05 -3.36
CA ALA A 507 -16.75 15.81 -2.12
C ALA A 507 -15.47 16.66 -2.19
N ASN A 508 -15.38 17.55 -3.19
CA ASN A 508 -14.25 18.46 -3.43
C ASN A 508 -12.94 17.78 -3.86
N LYS A 509 -12.94 16.50 -4.23
CA LYS A 509 -11.71 15.80 -4.63
C LYS A 509 -11.21 16.22 -6.01
N ILE A 510 -12.12 16.56 -6.93
CA ILE A 510 -11.81 17.08 -8.26
C ILE A 510 -12.63 18.35 -8.47
N GLY A 511 -11.98 19.41 -8.95
CA GLY A 511 -12.66 20.61 -9.40
C GLY A 511 -12.24 20.93 -10.83
N VAL A 512 -13.22 21.33 -11.62
CA VAL A 512 -13.07 21.67 -13.03
C VAL A 512 -13.68 23.05 -13.27
N LEU A 513 -12.99 23.83 -14.08
CA LEU A 513 -13.45 25.09 -14.63
C LEU A 513 -13.22 25.05 -16.14
N SER A 514 -14.27 25.23 -16.94
CA SER A 514 -14.14 25.38 -18.40
C SER A 514 -14.57 26.78 -18.82
N LEU A 515 -13.73 27.44 -19.61
CA LEU A 515 -13.97 28.79 -20.16
C LEU A 515 -14.43 28.66 -21.61
N PHE A 516 -15.56 29.26 -21.92
CA PHE A 516 -16.18 29.27 -23.24
C PHE A 516 -16.17 30.69 -23.81
N GLU A 517 -15.95 30.80 -25.11
CA GLU A 517 -16.17 32.02 -25.88
C GLU A 517 -17.46 31.85 -26.69
N ILE A 518 -18.37 32.82 -26.59
CA ILE A 518 -19.71 32.78 -27.18
C ILE A 518 -19.94 34.04 -28.02
N ASP A 519 -20.55 33.87 -29.20
CA ASP A 519 -20.88 34.99 -30.07
C ASP A 519 -22.16 35.74 -29.65
N LYS A 520 -23.04 35.07 -28.90
CA LYS A 520 -24.31 35.61 -28.40
C LYS A 520 -24.34 35.65 -26.86
N PRO A 521 -24.24 36.85 -26.24
CA PRO A 521 -24.28 36.99 -24.78
C PRO A 521 -25.58 36.46 -24.13
N GLU A 522 -26.69 36.41 -24.86
CA GLU A 522 -27.98 35.88 -24.40
C GLU A 522 -27.92 34.39 -23.98
N LEU A 523 -26.94 33.63 -24.50
CA LEU A 523 -26.72 32.24 -24.11
C LEU A 523 -26.37 32.07 -22.63
N LYS A 524 -25.86 33.11 -21.96
CA LYS A 524 -25.53 33.06 -20.52
C LYS A 524 -26.74 32.71 -19.64
N THR A 525 -27.95 32.95 -20.13
CA THR A 525 -29.20 32.61 -19.44
C THR A 525 -29.88 31.37 -19.97
N ASP A 526 -29.47 30.87 -21.15
CA ASP A 526 -30.07 29.72 -21.81
C ASP A 526 -29.78 28.40 -21.06
N GLU A 527 -30.83 27.63 -20.76
CA GLU A 527 -30.70 26.40 -19.97
C GLU A 527 -29.98 25.29 -20.74
N GLN A 528 -30.22 25.19 -22.05
CA GLN A 528 -29.60 24.17 -22.90
C GLN A 528 -28.10 24.43 -23.05
N PHE A 529 -27.68 25.69 -23.19
CA PHE A 529 -26.27 26.08 -23.17
C PHE A 529 -25.60 25.79 -21.82
N LYS A 530 -26.25 26.11 -20.71
CA LYS A 530 -25.73 25.81 -19.37
C LYS A 530 -25.54 24.32 -19.15
N GLU A 531 -26.50 23.50 -19.58
CA GLU A 531 -26.39 22.05 -19.50
C GLU A 531 -25.23 21.53 -20.36
N PHE A 532 -25.08 22.03 -21.58
CA PHE A 532 -23.94 21.73 -22.45
C PHE A 532 -22.60 22.09 -21.76
N ALA A 533 -22.47 23.30 -21.22
CA ALA A 533 -21.23 23.76 -20.60
C ALA A 533 -20.87 22.92 -19.35
N LEU A 534 -21.88 22.53 -18.55
CA LEU A 534 -21.71 21.61 -17.43
C LEU A 534 -21.28 20.22 -17.90
N ASN A 535 -21.83 19.73 -19.02
CA ASN A 535 -21.47 18.43 -19.59
C ASN A 535 -20.01 18.38 -20.06
N ILE A 536 -19.47 19.48 -20.59
CA ILE A 536 -18.04 19.58 -20.90
C ILE A 536 -17.21 19.50 -19.61
N CYS A 537 -17.61 20.18 -18.54
CA CYS A 537 -16.90 20.09 -17.26
C CYS A 537 -16.93 18.66 -16.67
N LEU A 538 -18.08 17.97 -16.77
CA LEU A 538 -18.23 16.57 -16.38
C LEU A 538 -17.29 15.65 -17.18
N HIS A 539 -17.19 15.87 -18.49
CA HIS A 539 -16.29 15.13 -19.34
C HIS A 539 -14.82 15.35 -18.97
N VAL A 540 -14.40 16.61 -18.78
CA VAL A 540 -13.03 16.95 -18.35
C VAL A 540 -12.72 16.32 -16.99
N ALA A 541 -13.67 16.30 -16.05
CA ALA A 541 -13.49 15.66 -14.76
C ALA A 541 -13.20 14.15 -14.88
N ALA A 542 -13.92 13.48 -15.79
CA ALA A 542 -13.85 12.03 -15.99
C ALA A 542 -12.63 11.58 -16.82
N ASN A 543 -12.35 12.24 -17.95
CA ASN A 543 -11.33 11.79 -18.92
C ASN A 543 -9.99 12.49 -18.79
N SER A 544 -9.89 13.55 -17.99
CA SER A 544 -8.63 14.24 -17.65
C SER A 544 -7.76 14.63 -18.86
N PRO A 545 -8.31 15.34 -19.87
CA PRO A 545 -7.49 15.88 -20.96
C PRO A 545 -6.41 16.83 -20.43
N PHE A 546 -5.32 16.97 -21.17
CA PHE A 546 -4.23 17.90 -20.89
C PHE A 546 -4.31 19.17 -21.73
N TYR A 547 -4.80 19.05 -22.97
CA TYR A 547 -4.90 20.14 -23.94
C TYR A 547 -6.32 20.28 -24.45
N THR A 548 -6.69 21.46 -24.95
CA THR A 548 -8.00 21.64 -25.58
C THR A 548 -8.01 21.00 -26.96
N ARG A 549 -6.96 21.29 -27.74
CA ARG A 549 -6.82 20.94 -29.16
C ARG A 549 -5.39 20.48 -29.47
N LYS A 550 -5.19 19.78 -30.59
CA LYS A 550 -3.90 19.21 -30.99
C LYS A 550 -2.82 20.25 -31.20
N GLU A 551 -3.21 21.43 -31.65
CA GLU A 551 -2.31 22.55 -31.97
C GLU A 551 -1.66 23.15 -30.71
N GLU A 552 -2.21 22.88 -29.52
CA GLU A 552 -1.65 23.32 -28.24
C GLU A 552 -0.59 22.38 -27.69
N VAL A 553 -0.45 21.17 -28.26
CA VAL A 553 0.51 20.18 -27.80
C VAL A 553 1.92 20.59 -28.26
N PRO A 554 2.90 20.71 -27.34
CA PRO A 554 4.27 21.07 -27.70
C PRO A 554 4.88 20.09 -28.71
N GLU A 555 5.52 20.62 -29.75
CA GLU A 555 6.19 19.79 -30.78
C GLU A 555 7.24 18.86 -30.18
N SER A 556 7.90 19.27 -29.09
CA SER A 556 8.85 18.45 -28.34
C SER A 556 8.23 17.18 -27.77
N GLU A 557 7.00 17.27 -27.24
CA GLU A 557 6.28 16.12 -26.68
C GLU A 557 5.85 15.16 -27.78
N ILE A 558 5.35 15.69 -28.91
CA ILE A 558 4.99 14.87 -30.07
C ILE A 558 6.24 14.14 -30.61
N ALA A 559 7.38 14.83 -30.70
CA ALA A 559 8.64 14.24 -31.16
C ALA A 559 9.15 13.15 -30.21
N GLU A 560 9.06 13.37 -28.90
CA GLU A 560 9.42 12.37 -27.88
C GLU A 560 8.53 11.12 -27.99
N GLN A 561 7.21 11.29 -28.04
CA GLN A 561 6.27 10.18 -28.20
C GLN A 561 6.48 9.41 -29.51
N LYS A 562 6.75 10.13 -30.60
CA LYS A 562 7.09 9.52 -31.90
C LYS A 562 8.35 8.65 -31.78
N SER A 563 9.41 9.16 -31.13
CA SER A 563 10.65 8.41 -30.90
C SER A 563 10.44 7.15 -30.05
N ILE A 564 9.57 7.22 -29.03
CA ILE A 564 9.18 6.06 -28.21
C ILE A 564 8.47 5.01 -29.08
N PHE A 565 7.50 5.41 -29.90
CA PHE A 565 6.79 4.47 -30.77
C PHE A 565 7.68 3.91 -31.87
N ASP A 566 8.56 4.70 -32.46
CA ASP A 566 9.53 4.24 -33.45
C ASP A 566 10.46 3.17 -32.85
N LYS A 567 10.96 3.36 -31.62
CA LYS A 567 11.77 2.36 -30.91
C LYS A 567 11.00 1.06 -30.65
N GLN A 568 9.75 1.15 -30.22
CA GLN A 568 8.89 -0.04 -30.02
C GLN A 568 8.66 -0.83 -31.31
N MET A 569 8.66 -0.16 -32.47
CA MET A 569 8.41 -0.80 -33.76
C MET A 569 9.68 -1.35 -34.42
N LYS A 570 10.88 -0.92 -34.01
CA LYS A 570 12.15 -1.47 -34.52
C LYS A 570 12.39 -2.93 -34.17
N GLU A 571 11.75 -3.44 -33.12
CA GLU A 571 11.76 -4.86 -32.75
C GLU A 571 10.76 -5.70 -33.57
N SER A 572 9.97 -5.09 -34.46
CA SER A 572 8.99 -5.79 -35.28
C SER A 572 9.52 -6.04 -36.70
N ASP A 573 9.38 -7.26 -37.21
CA ASP A 573 9.75 -7.70 -38.58
C ASP A 573 8.80 -7.13 -39.68
N LYS A 574 8.40 -5.86 -39.55
CA LYS A 574 7.45 -5.21 -40.48
C LYS A 574 8.18 -4.27 -41.44
N PRO A 575 7.72 -4.15 -42.71
CA PRO A 575 8.27 -3.18 -43.66
C PRO A 575 8.20 -1.73 -43.14
N ALA A 576 9.19 -0.91 -43.48
CA ALA A 576 9.33 0.47 -42.97
C ALA A 576 8.10 1.35 -43.22
N GLU A 577 7.48 1.25 -44.39
CA GLU A 577 6.27 2.00 -44.76
C GLU A 577 5.05 1.62 -43.89
N VAL A 578 4.95 0.33 -43.52
CA VAL A 578 3.90 -0.16 -42.61
C VAL A 578 4.14 0.33 -41.19
N VAL A 579 5.40 0.36 -40.74
CA VAL A 579 5.78 0.90 -39.44
C VAL A 579 5.42 2.38 -39.34
N GLU A 580 5.72 3.19 -40.35
CA GLU A 580 5.40 4.61 -40.35
C GLU A 580 3.88 4.87 -40.24
N ASN A 581 3.08 4.12 -40.98
CA ASN A 581 1.62 4.21 -40.90
C ASN A 581 1.07 3.78 -39.53
N ILE A 582 1.66 2.77 -38.90
CA ILE A 582 1.29 2.35 -37.53
C ILE A 582 1.65 3.44 -36.51
N VAL A 583 2.83 4.04 -36.63
CA VAL A 583 3.27 5.11 -35.72
C VAL A 583 2.38 6.34 -35.87
N LYS A 584 2.02 6.73 -37.10
CA LYS A 584 1.01 7.79 -37.35
C LYS A 584 -0.31 7.48 -36.65
N GLY A 585 -0.80 6.23 -36.76
CA GLY A 585 -2.01 5.78 -36.06
C GLY A 585 -1.90 5.83 -34.52
N LYS A 586 -0.75 5.43 -33.96
CA LYS A 586 -0.49 5.50 -32.51
C LYS A 586 -0.44 6.95 -32.00
N ILE A 587 0.19 7.86 -32.75
CA ILE A 587 0.22 9.29 -32.42
C ILE A 587 -1.19 9.87 -32.47
N ALA A 588 -1.98 9.57 -33.51
CA ALA A 588 -3.36 10.02 -33.60
C ALA A 588 -4.19 9.54 -32.40
N LYS A 589 -3.99 8.28 -31.97
CA LYS A 589 -4.63 7.74 -30.77
C LYS A 589 -4.17 8.46 -29.49
N TYR A 590 -2.87 8.68 -29.32
CA TYR A 590 -2.33 9.43 -28.19
C TYR A 590 -2.94 10.84 -28.11
N LEU A 591 -2.97 11.56 -29.23
CA LEU A 591 -3.59 12.88 -29.32
C LEU A 591 -5.08 12.84 -28.94
N SER A 592 -5.82 11.80 -29.35
CA SER A 592 -7.23 11.61 -28.96
C SER A 592 -7.45 11.30 -27.49
N GLU A 593 -6.41 10.86 -26.76
CA GLU A 593 -6.47 10.62 -25.32
C GLU A 593 -6.12 11.88 -24.53
N ILE A 594 -5.27 12.78 -25.05
CA ILE A 594 -4.81 13.97 -24.33
C ILE A 594 -5.53 15.28 -24.71
N CYS A 595 -6.14 15.36 -25.90
CA CYS A 595 -6.83 16.57 -26.38
C CYS A 595 -8.35 16.46 -26.18
N LEU A 596 -8.95 17.43 -25.49
CA LEU A 596 -10.38 17.44 -25.16
C LEU A 596 -11.28 17.25 -26.39
N LEU A 597 -11.04 18.02 -27.47
CA LEU A 597 -11.92 18.01 -28.64
C LEU A 597 -11.97 16.65 -29.35
N ASP A 598 -10.85 15.92 -29.33
CA ASP A 598 -10.71 14.60 -29.96
C ASP A 598 -11.21 13.44 -29.10
N GLN A 599 -11.39 13.66 -27.79
CA GLN A 599 -11.88 12.64 -26.88
C GLN A 599 -13.32 12.22 -27.24
N LYS A 600 -13.62 10.96 -27.00
CA LYS A 600 -14.99 10.45 -27.10
C LYS A 600 -15.84 10.97 -25.96
N PHE A 601 -16.99 11.56 -26.27
CA PHE A 601 -17.82 12.21 -25.27
C PHE A 601 -18.30 11.21 -24.20
N VAL A 602 -18.32 11.64 -22.92
CA VAL A 602 -18.47 10.70 -21.78
C VAL A 602 -19.90 10.16 -21.66
N LYS A 603 -20.89 10.96 -22.08
CA LYS A 603 -22.30 10.56 -22.08
C LYS A 603 -22.73 9.84 -23.37
N ASP A 604 -21.97 10.00 -24.45
CA ASP A 604 -22.19 9.30 -25.72
C ASP A 604 -20.85 8.99 -26.40
N ASP A 605 -20.43 7.72 -26.31
CA ASP A 605 -19.14 7.24 -26.81
C ASP A 605 -19.06 7.11 -28.34
N LYS A 606 -20.16 7.41 -29.04
CA LYS A 606 -20.25 7.39 -30.51
C LYS A 606 -19.80 8.68 -31.15
N ILE A 607 -19.77 9.78 -30.39
CA ILE A 607 -19.39 11.11 -30.88
C ILE A 607 -18.16 11.62 -30.13
N THR A 608 -17.38 12.48 -30.79
CA THR A 608 -16.30 13.23 -30.14
C THR A 608 -16.88 14.44 -29.41
N VAL A 609 -16.11 15.02 -28.50
CA VAL A 609 -16.47 16.29 -27.86
C VAL A 609 -16.62 17.39 -28.91
N GLU A 610 -15.74 17.46 -29.91
CA GLU A 610 -15.86 18.40 -31.03
C GLU A 610 -17.22 18.27 -31.74
N LYS A 611 -17.64 17.04 -32.04
CA LYS A 611 -18.94 16.81 -32.68
C LYS A 611 -20.11 17.21 -31.78
N TYR A 612 -20.00 16.93 -30.47
CA TYR A 612 -21.01 17.35 -29.50
C TYR A 612 -21.15 18.88 -29.43
N ILE A 613 -20.03 19.62 -29.49
CA ILE A 613 -20.02 21.08 -29.57
C ILE A 613 -20.72 21.53 -30.86
N ALA A 614 -20.31 21.01 -32.02
CA ALA A 614 -20.88 21.39 -33.31
C ALA A 614 -22.39 21.10 -33.43
N ASP A 615 -22.87 19.99 -32.86
CA ASP A 615 -24.30 19.65 -32.83
C ASP A 615 -25.07 20.60 -31.89
N THR A 616 -24.44 21.06 -30.81
CA THR A 616 -25.01 22.06 -29.90
C THR A 616 -25.06 23.46 -30.52
N GLU A 617 -24.00 23.88 -31.22
CA GLU A 617 -23.96 25.14 -31.97
C GLU A 617 -25.11 25.24 -32.98
N LYS A 618 -25.38 24.14 -33.70
CA LYS A 618 -26.51 24.06 -34.65
C LYS A 618 -27.86 24.17 -33.95
N ALA A 619 -28.02 23.52 -32.79
CA ALA A 619 -29.27 23.53 -32.05
C ALA A 619 -29.59 24.92 -31.47
N LEU A 620 -28.56 25.62 -30.97
CA LEU A 620 -28.69 26.97 -30.39
C LEU A 620 -28.59 28.08 -31.44
N GLY A 621 -28.16 27.75 -32.66
CA GLY A 621 -27.92 28.72 -33.73
C GLY A 621 -26.87 29.75 -33.36
N ALA A 622 -25.82 29.35 -32.64
CA ALA A 622 -24.80 30.23 -32.07
C ALA A 622 -23.43 29.56 -32.11
N LYS A 623 -22.36 30.36 -32.19
CA LYS A 623 -20.98 29.86 -32.14
C LYS A 623 -20.48 29.76 -30.71
N ILE A 624 -19.90 28.62 -30.39
CA ILE A 624 -19.42 28.26 -29.05
C ILE A 624 -18.03 27.66 -29.18
N GLU A 625 -17.03 28.30 -28.61
CA GLU A 625 -15.66 27.77 -28.54
C GLU A 625 -15.29 27.43 -27.10
N VAL A 626 -14.71 26.25 -26.87
CA VAL A 626 -14.03 25.96 -25.60
C VAL A 626 -12.64 26.58 -25.66
N LYS A 627 -12.43 27.67 -24.93
CA LYS A 627 -11.17 28.42 -24.96
C LYS A 627 -10.06 27.70 -24.20
N THR A 628 -10.39 27.23 -23.01
CA THR A 628 -9.47 26.48 -22.13
C THR A 628 -10.25 25.83 -21.00
N PHE A 629 -9.62 24.90 -20.28
CA PHE A 629 -10.14 24.33 -19.05
C PHE A 629 -9.02 24.18 -18.02
N TYR A 630 -9.43 24.12 -16.76
CA TYR A 630 -8.55 23.86 -15.63
C TYR A 630 -9.15 22.74 -14.80
N ARG A 631 -8.33 21.73 -14.52
CA ARG A 631 -8.71 20.57 -13.71
C ARG A 631 -7.73 20.43 -12.56
N PHE A 632 -8.19 20.62 -11.34
CA PHE A 632 -7.41 20.35 -10.13
C PHE A 632 -7.90 19.05 -9.48
N THR A 633 -6.99 18.32 -8.86
CA THR A 633 -7.29 17.07 -8.16
C THR A 633 -6.42 16.97 -6.92
N ILE A 634 -7.02 16.59 -5.80
CA ILE A 634 -6.27 16.36 -4.56
C ILE A 634 -5.62 14.98 -4.58
N GLY A 635 -4.37 14.90 -4.11
CA GLY A 635 -3.59 13.65 -4.08
C GLY A 635 -2.99 13.22 -5.43
N ALA A 636 -3.09 14.08 -6.44
CA ALA A 636 -2.38 13.93 -7.72
C ALA A 636 -0.92 14.35 -7.60
#